data_AF-A0A6I5WX10-F1
#
_entry.id   AF-A0A6I5WX10-F1
#
_cell.length_a   1.000
_cell.length_b   1.000
_cell.length_c   1.000
_cell.angle_alpha   90.00
_cell.angle_beta   90.00
_cell.angle_gamma   90.00
#
_symmetry.space_group_name_H-M   'P 1'
#
loop_
_entity.id
_entity.type
_entity.pdbx_description
1 polymer ?
#
loop_
_entity_poly.entity_id
_entity_poly.type
_entity_poly.pdbx_seq_one_letter_code
_entity_poly.pdbx_strand_id
1 'polypeptide(L)'
;MKFDQMPDAKVKPGDTPDMRQAIHLIEEYRRVAKRPIDCQLKLDKRTSYYPDSGTLNEDNKRAGAQRGIAALRAWLDQPRFED
;
A
#
# COMPACT_ATOMS: atom_id res chain seq x y z
N MET A 1 12.44 10.65 -4.84
CA MET A 1 12.99 10.01 -3.60
C MET A 1 13.03 8.50 -3.83
N LYS A 2 14.08 7.80 -3.41
CA LYS A 2 14.17 6.33 -3.53
C LYS A 2 13.26 5.66 -2.50
N PHE A 3 12.67 4.51 -2.83
CA PHE A 3 11.74 3.75 -1.95
C PHE A 3 12.36 3.47 -0.57
N ASP A 4 13.61 3.03 -0.54
CA ASP A 4 14.30 2.63 0.70
C ASP A 4 14.58 3.79 1.65
N GLN A 5 14.53 5.03 1.15
CA GLN A 5 14.74 6.25 1.94
C GLN A 5 13.42 6.85 2.44
N MET A 6 12.27 6.26 2.09
CA MET A 6 10.97 6.72 2.55
C MET A 6 10.72 6.24 3.98
N PRO A 7 9.95 7.00 4.78
CA PRO A 7 9.55 6.56 6.11
C PRO A 7 8.65 5.32 6.01
N ASP A 8 8.79 4.40 6.96
CA ASP A 8 7.94 3.22 7.05
C ASP A 8 6.49 3.63 7.31
N ALA A 9 5.56 2.86 6.75
CA ALA A 9 4.15 3.01 7.04
C ALA A 9 3.88 2.59 8.47
N LYS A 10 3.34 3.52 9.26
CA LYS A 10 2.85 3.28 10.63
C LYS A 10 1.52 3.99 10.81
N VAL A 11 0.66 3.39 11.63
CA VAL A 11 -0.59 4.01 12.07
C VAL A 11 -0.26 5.25 12.89
N LYS A 12 -0.96 6.35 12.59
CA LYS A 12 -0.87 7.62 13.31
C LYS A 12 -2.22 7.98 13.95
N PRO A 13 -2.20 8.77 15.05
CA PRO A 13 -3.41 9.43 15.53
C PRO A 13 -4.03 10.28 14.42
N GLY A 14 -5.33 10.12 14.17
CA GLY A 14 -6.04 10.84 13.12
C GLY A 14 -6.13 10.13 11.77
N ASP A 15 -5.50 8.95 11.61
CA ASP A 15 -5.68 8.15 10.40
C ASP A 15 -7.14 7.76 10.16
N THR A 16 -7.53 7.69 8.89
CA THR A 16 -8.83 7.14 8.50
C THR A 16 -8.92 5.66 8.88
N PRO A 17 -10.13 5.11 9.10
CA PRO A 17 -10.30 3.68 9.31
C PRO A 17 -9.65 2.83 8.21
N ASP A 18 -9.76 3.26 6.94
CA ASP A 18 -9.18 2.58 5.78
C ASP A 18 -7.66 2.59 5.81
N MET A 19 -7.02 3.72 6.16
CA MET A 19 -5.57 3.79 6.32
C MET A 19 -5.08 2.84 7.41
N ARG A 20 -5.76 2.80 8.57
CA ARG A 20 -5.42 1.87 9.65
C ARG A 20 -5.55 0.42 9.21
N GLN A 21 -6.66 0.07 8.57
CA GLN A 21 -6.91 -1.28 8.09
C GLN A 21 -5.88 -1.72 7.05
N ALA A 22 -5.49 -0.83 6.15
CA ALA A 22 -4.48 -1.10 5.14
C ALA A 22 -3.11 -1.39 5.75
N ILE A 23 -2.67 -0.57 6.72
CA ILE A 23 -1.38 -0.76 7.39
C ILE A 23 -1.37 -2.08 8.16
N HIS A 24 -2.42 -2.39 8.93
CA HIS A 24 -2.50 -3.66 9.65
C HIS A 24 -2.48 -4.87 8.72
N LEU A 25 -3.20 -4.82 7.59
CA LEU A 25 -3.16 -5.91 6.61
C LEU A 25 -1.75 -6.12 6.04
N ILE A 26 -1.01 -5.05 5.75
CA ILE A 26 0.37 -5.14 5.26
C ILE A 26 1.28 -5.79 6.31
N GLU A 27 1.11 -5.41 7.59
CA GLU A 27 1.84 -5.99 8.73
C GLU A 27 1.52 -7.48 8.92
N GLU A 28 0.26 -7.89 8.79
CA GLU A 28 -0.17 -9.29 8.86
C GLU A 28 0.52 -10.16 7.79
N TYR A 29 0.69 -9.62 6.58
CA TYR A 29 1.42 -10.27 5.49
C TYR A 29 2.94 -10.22 5.65
N ARG A 30 3.45 -9.68 6.76
CA ARG A 30 4.89 -9.48 7.04
C ARG A 30 5.60 -8.73 5.92
N ARG A 31 4.91 -7.78 5.29
CA ARG A 31 5.46 -6.90 4.25
C ARG A 31 5.78 -5.53 4.83
N VAL A 32 6.66 -4.80 4.15
CA VAL A 32 6.99 -3.42 4.49
C VAL A 32 6.38 -2.51 3.43
N ALA A 33 5.56 -1.55 3.87
CA ALA A 33 5.15 -0.42 3.05
C ALA A 33 5.77 0.87 3.55
N LYS A 34 5.85 1.86 2.67
CA LYS A 34 6.36 3.20 2.95
C LYS A 34 5.22 4.20 2.92
N ARG A 35 5.32 5.27 3.71
CA ARG A 35 4.28 6.32 3.77
C ARG A 35 4.88 7.70 3.49
N PRO A 36 5.12 8.04 2.21
CA PRO A 36 5.74 9.32 1.86
C PRO A 36 4.83 10.53 2.14
N ILE A 37 3.51 10.33 2.07
CA ILE A 37 2.47 11.34 2.35
C ILE A 37 1.29 10.69 3.07
N ASP A 38 0.42 11.49 3.67
CA ASP A 38 -0.60 10.97 4.58
C ASP A 38 -1.73 10.17 3.90
N CYS A 39 -1.95 10.32 2.60
CA CYS A 39 -3.01 9.64 1.84
C CYS A 39 -2.52 8.48 0.95
N GLN A 40 -1.23 8.12 1.02
CA GLN A 40 -0.62 7.15 0.12
C GLN A 40 0.30 6.19 0.88
N LEU A 41 0.12 4.90 0.60
CA LEU A 41 1.03 3.83 1.00
C LEU A 41 1.78 3.34 -0.23
N LYS A 42 3.09 3.45 -0.25
CA LYS A 42 3.93 2.89 -1.31
C LYS A 42 4.31 1.46 -0.92
N LEU A 43 3.87 0.48 -1.70
CA LEU A 43 4.01 -0.94 -1.36
C LEU A 43 5.33 -1.53 -1.87
N ASP A 44 5.84 -0.99 -2.97
CA ASP A 44 7.16 -1.28 -3.53
C ASP A 44 7.64 -0.08 -4.37
N LYS A 45 8.70 -0.28 -5.18
CA LYS A 45 9.24 0.78 -6.06
C LYS A 45 8.21 1.31 -7.08
N ARG A 46 7.26 0.48 -7.52
CA ARG A 46 6.36 0.73 -8.66
C ARG A 46 4.89 0.90 -8.29
N THR A 47 4.49 0.54 -7.08
CA THR A 47 3.10 0.36 -6.69
C THR A 47 2.77 1.23 -5.50
N SER A 48 1.69 1.98 -5.63
CA SER A 48 1.12 2.79 -4.56
C SER A 48 -0.32 2.39 -4.32
N TYR A 49 -0.69 2.29 -3.07
CA TYR A 49 -2.06 2.12 -2.61
C TYR A 49 -2.55 3.41 -1.97
N TYR A 50 -3.79 3.79 -2.30
CA TYR A 50 -4.48 4.95 -1.74
C TYR A 50 -5.65 4.41 -0.94
N PRO A 51 -5.53 4.30 0.40
CA PRO A 51 -6.56 3.67 1.24
C PRO A 51 -7.91 4.37 1.14
N ASP A 52 -7.92 5.71 1.14
CA ASP A 52 -9.17 6.50 1.13
C ASP A 52 -9.99 6.28 -0.15
N SER A 53 -9.34 6.05 -1.30
CA SER A 53 -10.02 5.71 -2.55
C SER A 53 -10.02 4.22 -2.86
N GLY A 54 -9.37 3.40 -2.01
CA GLY A 54 -9.18 1.98 -2.22
C GLY A 54 -8.50 1.61 -3.54
N THR A 55 -7.60 2.45 -4.06
CA THR A 55 -7.04 2.29 -5.42
C THR A 55 -5.57 1.90 -5.39
N LEU A 56 -5.16 0.99 -6.28
CA LEU A 56 -3.75 0.65 -6.53
C LEU A 56 -3.26 1.27 -7.82
N ASN A 57 -2.22 2.10 -7.76
CA ASN A 57 -1.53 2.59 -8.95
C ASN A 57 -0.20 1.87 -9.09
N GLU A 58 -0.07 1.07 -10.15
CA GLU A 58 1.20 0.48 -10.57
C GLU A 58 1.76 1.29 -11.74
N ASP A 59 3.07 1.54 -11.76
CA ASP A 59 3.72 2.20 -12.88
C ASP A 59 3.36 1.48 -14.19
N ASN A 60 2.77 2.23 -15.12
CA ASN A 60 2.31 1.78 -16.45
C ASN A 60 1.09 0.83 -16.51
N LYS A 61 0.33 0.66 -15.42
CA LYS A 61 -0.97 -0.04 -15.47
C LYS A 61 -2.05 0.69 -14.67
N ARG A 62 -3.26 0.75 -15.22
CA ARG A 62 -4.44 1.13 -14.42
C ARG A 62 -4.72 0.05 -13.39
N ALA A 63 -5.04 0.48 -12.16
CA ALA A 63 -5.57 -0.34 -11.09
C ALA A 63 -6.52 -1.41 -11.64
N GLY A 64 -6.34 -2.67 -11.25
CA GLY A 64 -7.22 -3.77 -11.67
C GLY A 64 -8.69 -3.54 -11.28
N ALA A 65 -9.57 -4.47 -11.65
CA ALA A 65 -11.02 -4.36 -11.41
C ALA A 65 -11.40 -4.26 -9.91
N GLN A 66 -10.51 -4.64 -9.01
CA GLN A 66 -10.74 -4.61 -7.56
C GLN A 66 -10.49 -3.21 -6.98
N ARG A 67 -11.32 -2.84 -5.99
CA ARG A 67 -11.24 -1.59 -5.23
C ARG A 67 -11.22 -1.88 -3.72
N GLY A 68 -10.91 -0.88 -2.92
CA GLY A 68 -10.92 -0.97 -1.46
C GLY A 68 -9.80 -1.84 -0.92
N ILE A 69 -10.01 -2.39 0.27
CA ILE A 69 -9.05 -3.28 0.94
C ILE A 69 -8.83 -4.59 0.17
N ALA A 70 -9.83 -5.03 -0.60
CA ALA A 70 -9.73 -6.24 -1.43
C ALA A 70 -8.66 -6.13 -2.52
N ALA A 71 -8.47 -4.92 -3.09
CA ALA A 71 -7.41 -4.67 -4.06
C ALA A 71 -6.02 -4.84 -3.42
N LEU A 72 -5.83 -4.26 -2.23
CA LEU A 72 -4.59 -4.41 -1.47
C LEU A 72 -4.33 -5.88 -1.12
N ARG A 73 -5.35 -6.61 -0.64
CA ARG A 73 -5.21 -8.03 -0.31
C ARG A 73 -4.79 -8.86 -1.52
N ALA A 74 -5.47 -8.68 -2.66
CA ALA A 74 -5.14 -9.39 -3.89
C ALA A 74 -3.72 -9.07 -4.40
N TRP A 75 -3.22 -7.86 -4.13
CA TRP A 75 -1.83 -7.51 -4.42
C TRP A 75 -0.85 -8.21 -3.48
N LEU A 76 -1.17 -8.28 -2.18
CA LEU A 76 -0.33 -8.93 -1.16
C LEU A 76 -0.25 -10.45 -1.34
N ASP A 77 -1.32 -11.07 -1.83
CA ASP A 77 -1.39 -12.51 -2.14
C ASP A 77 -0.52 -12.91 -3.35
N GLN A 78 -0.09 -11.96 -4.19
CA GLN A 78 0.73 -12.28 -5.36
C GLN A 78 2.13 -12.74 -4.95
N PRO A 79 2.64 -13.86 -5.53
CA PRO A 79 4.03 -14.23 -5.36
C PRO A 79 4.92 -13.17 -6.01
N ARG A 80 5.57 -12.37 -5.17
CA ARG A 80 6.55 -11.36 -5.60
C ARG A 80 7.88 -12.07 -5.79
N PHE A 81 8.29 -12.25 -7.05
CA PHE A 81 9.68 -12.60 -7.35
C PHE A 81 10.52 -11.40 -6.93
N GLU A 82 11.42 -11.61 -5.97
CA GLU A 82 12.42 -10.63 -5.58
C GLU A 82 13.32 -10.38 -6.80
N ASP A 83 13.42 -9.12 -7.23
CA ASP A 83 14.39 -8.63 -8.21
C ASP A 83 15.54 -7.96 -7.45
#